data_AF-A0AAN9XI01-F1
#
_entry.id   AF-A0AAN9XI01-F1
#
_cell.length_a   1.000
_cell.length_b   1.000
_cell.length_c   1.000
_cell.angle_alpha   90.00
_cell.angle_beta   90.00
_cell.angle_gamma   90.00
#
_symmetry.space_group_name_H-M   'P 1'
#
loop_
_entity.id
_entity.type
_entity.pdbx_description
1 polymer ?
#
loop_
_entity_poly.entity_id
_entity_poly.type
_entity_poly.pdbx_seq_one_letter_code
_entity_poly.pdbx_strand_id
1 'polypeptide(L)'
;MPCRTAMRGSFPLNGTYFQVNEVFADHDSSLNPISVPRSWIWNLNRRTVYFGTSVTTIFKGLTTQEIQQCFWRGYVCVRGFDRETRAPRPLMARLHFPASKLAKTKEKTKKMSSSGKSRGFKPKPNPELEEQLELISNSGNVQQTGRD
;
A
#
# COMPACT_ATOMS: atom_id res chain seq x y z
N MET A 1 -16.45 2.22 -8.64
CA MET A 1 -17.87 2.44 -8.96
C MET A 1 -18.50 3.35 -7.91
N PRO A 2 -19.11 4.49 -8.24
CA PRO A 2 -19.81 5.33 -7.26
C PRO A 2 -20.89 4.54 -6.50
N CYS A 3 -20.98 4.73 -5.18
CA CYS A 3 -21.93 4.03 -4.31
C CYS A 3 -23.38 4.15 -4.84
N ARG A 4 -23.79 5.36 -5.22
CA ARG A 4 -25.12 5.63 -5.79
C ARG A 4 -25.43 4.78 -7.03
N THR A 5 -24.44 4.60 -7.91
CA THR A 5 -24.59 3.77 -9.11
C THR A 5 -24.65 2.29 -8.74
N ALA A 6 -23.76 1.83 -7.86
CA ALA A 6 -23.68 0.44 -7.43
C ALA A 6 -24.97 -0.05 -6.77
N MET A 7 -25.56 0.80 -5.92
CA MET A 7 -26.78 0.49 -5.17
C MET A 7 -28.06 0.89 -5.92
N ARG A 8 -27.98 1.32 -7.19
CA ARG A 8 -29.13 1.79 -8.00
C ARG A 8 -29.95 2.89 -7.32
N GLY A 9 -29.27 3.82 -6.65
CA GLY A 9 -29.93 4.88 -5.88
C GLY A 9 -30.62 4.40 -4.61
N SER A 10 -30.55 3.11 -4.28
CA SER A 10 -30.95 2.61 -2.97
C SER A 10 -29.98 3.17 -1.93
N PHE A 11 -30.51 4.00 -1.06
CA PHE A 11 -29.78 4.54 0.07
C PHE A 11 -29.48 3.37 1.03
N PRO A 12 -28.22 3.09 1.39
CA PRO A 12 -27.85 2.02 2.30
C PRO A 12 -28.58 2.21 3.61
N LEU A 13 -29.08 1.07 4.08
CA LEU A 13 -29.75 0.91 5.36
C LEU A 13 -28.86 1.58 6.43
N ASN A 14 -29.40 2.59 7.12
CA ASN A 14 -28.87 3.34 8.27
C ASN A 14 -28.39 4.80 8.07
N GLY A 15 -28.91 5.56 7.11
CA GLY A 15 -28.90 7.04 7.27
C GLY A 15 -27.52 7.74 7.24
N THR A 16 -26.44 7.07 6.82
CA THR A 16 -25.09 7.63 7.02
C THR A 16 -24.72 8.65 5.93
N TYR A 17 -24.44 9.89 6.35
CA TYR A 17 -24.10 11.07 5.53
C TYR A 17 -22.91 10.89 4.56
N PHE A 18 -22.05 9.89 4.77
CA PHE A 18 -20.73 9.78 4.13
C PHE A 18 -20.71 9.17 2.72
N GLN A 19 -21.86 9.01 2.08
CA GLN A 19 -21.94 8.27 0.82
C GLN A 19 -21.57 9.05 -0.44
N VAL A 20 -21.61 10.39 -0.39
CA VAL A 20 -21.41 11.22 -1.60
C VAL A 20 -20.03 11.01 -2.23
N ASN A 21 -19.02 10.73 -1.41
CA ASN A 21 -17.65 10.50 -1.85
C ASN A 21 -17.26 9.02 -1.78
N GLU A 22 -18.21 8.12 -1.51
CA GLU A 22 -17.93 6.70 -1.42
C GLU A 22 -17.94 6.05 -2.81
N VAL A 23 -16.86 5.36 -3.13
CA VAL A 23 -16.74 4.51 -4.30
C VAL A 23 -16.38 3.09 -3.88
N PHE A 24 -16.86 2.10 -4.62
CA PHE A 24 -16.53 0.70 -4.41
C PHE A 24 -15.51 0.21 -5.43
N ALA A 25 -14.59 -0.63 -4.98
CA ALA A 25 -13.72 -1.41 -5.85
C ALA A 25 -14.54 -2.57 -6.43
N ASP A 26 -14.61 -2.68 -7.75
CA ASP A 26 -15.31 -3.80 -8.36
C ASP A 26 -14.52 -5.10 -8.09
N HIS A 27 -15.20 -6.11 -7.53
CA HIS A 27 -14.52 -7.31 -7.03
C HIS A 27 -13.89 -8.12 -8.15
N ASP A 28 -14.61 -8.31 -9.25
CA ASP A 28 -14.15 -9.10 -10.39
C ASP A 28 -12.92 -8.46 -11.05
N SER A 29 -12.99 -7.17 -11.41
CA SER A 29 -11.82 -6.47 -11.96
C SER A 29 -10.67 -6.27 -10.96
N SER A 30 -10.94 -6.38 -9.65
CA SER A 30 -9.88 -6.41 -8.64
C SER A 30 -9.11 -7.73 -8.66
N LEU A 31 -9.77 -8.85 -8.98
CA LEU A 31 -9.14 -10.16 -9.20
C LEU A 31 -8.45 -10.22 -10.56
N ASN A 32 -9.15 -9.78 -11.60
CA ASN A 32 -8.75 -9.84 -13.00
C ASN A 32 -8.62 -8.41 -13.57
N PRO A 33 -7.43 -7.78 -13.48
CA PRO A 33 -7.25 -6.40 -13.94
C PRO A 33 -7.59 -6.24 -15.42
N ILE A 34 -8.35 -5.20 -15.72
CA ILE A 34 -8.68 -4.84 -17.10
C ILE A 34 -7.50 -4.05 -17.67
N SER A 35 -6.96 -4.51 -18.79
CA SER A 35 -5.96 -3.75 -19.55
C SER A 35 -6.65 -2.62 -20.32
N VAL A 36 -6.41 -1.37 -19.91
CA VAL A 36 -7.00 -0.19 -20.53
C VAL A 36 -5.91 0.63 -21.21
N PRO A 37 -5.98 0.88 -22.53
CA PRO A 37 -5.03 1.74 -23.23
C PRO A 37 -4.96 3.14 -22.61
N ARG A 38 -3.75 3.65 -22.41
CA ARG A 38 -3.56 4.96 -21.76
C ARG A 38 -4.22 6.12 -22.54
N SER A 39 -4.27 6.02 -23.86
CA SER A 39 -4.92 7.00 -24.74
C SER A 39 -6.41 7.20 -24.42
N TRP A 40 -7.12 6.14 -23.97
CA TRP A 40 -8.54 6.20 -23.66
C TRP A 40 -8.85 7.02 -22.41
N ILE A 41 -7.91 7.09 -21.48
CA ILE A 41 -8.10 7.72 -20.16
C ILE A 41 -7.24 8.96 -19.96
N TRP A 42 -6.44 9.36 -20.94
CA TRP A 42 -5.45 10.44 -20.81
C TRP A 42 -6.12 11.80 -20.56
N ASN A 43 -7.19 12.11 -21.30
CA ASN A 43 -7.90 13.40 -21.24
C ASN A 43 -9.03 13.42 -20.19
N LEU A 44 -9.13 12.40 -19.35
CA LEU A 44 -10.17 12.34 -18.31
C LEU A 44 -9.72 13.08 -17.05
N ASN A 45 -10.67 13.75 -16.41
CA ASN A 45 -10.44 14.38 -15.11
C ASN A 45 -9.99 13.34 -14.08
N ARG A 46 -8.85 13.59 -13.43
CA ARG A 46 -8.26 12.71 -12.44
C ARG A 46 -8.66 13.18 -11.04
N ARG A 47 -9.14 12.25 -10.22
CA ARG A 47 -9.41 12.49 -8.79
C ARG A 47 -8.78 11.37 -7.97
N THR A 48 -8.28 11.73 -6.79
CA THR A 48 -7.63 10.77 -5.90
C THR A 48 -8.67 9.93 -5.19
N VAL A 49 -8.43 8.62 -5.12
CA VAL A 49 -9.23 7.69 -4.31
C VAL A 49 -8.35 7.15 -3.19
N TYR A 50 -8.81 7.30 -1.96
CA TYR A 50 -8.12 6.79 -0.77
C TYR A 50 -8.69 5.42 -0.38
N PHE A 51 -7.81 4.42 -0.24
CA PHE A 51 -8.19 3.06 0.12
C PHE A 51 -7.83 2.75 1.59
N GLY A 52 -8.73 2.07 2.30
CA GLY A 52 -8.51 1.69 3.69
C GLY A 52 -9.56 0.73 4.24
N THR A 53 -9.46 0.36 5.52
CA THR A 53 -10.47 -0.47 6.18
C THR A 53 -11.64 0.34 6.73
N SER A 54 -11.43 1.63 7.01
CA SER A 54 -12.47 2.58 7.40
C SER A 54 -12.03 4.02 7.11
N VAL A 55 -12.99 4.95 7.03
CA VAL A 55 -12.71 6.39 6.88
C VAL A 55 -11.78 6.89 7.99
N THR A 56 -12.00 6.45 9.23
CA THR A 56 -11.16 6.79 10.38
C THR A 56 -9.71 6.33 10.19
N THR A 57 -9.50 5.13 9.62
CA THR A 57 -8.12 4.65 9.37
C THR A 57 -7.44 5.38 8.21
N ILE A 58 -8.19 5.76 7.18
CA ILE A 58 -7.67 6.50 6.02
C ILE A 58 -7.17 7.87 6.46
N PHE A 59 -7.92 8.54 7.33
CA PHE A 59 -7.62 9.90 7.78
C PHE A 59 -6.91 9.98 9.13
N LYS A 60 -6.42 8.85 9.65
CA LYS A 60 -5.74 8.81 10.93
C LYS A 60 -4.43 9.59 10.86
N GLY A 61 -4.26 10.56 11.75
CA GLY A 61 -3.05 11.39 11.84
C GLY A 61 -3.01 12.55 10.85
N LEU A 62 -4.08 12.79 10.09
CA LEU A 62 -4.23 13.99 9.26
C LEU A 62 -4.85 15.14 10.06
N THR A 63 -4.48 16.36 9.69
CA THR A 63 -5.09 17.59 10.18
C THR A 63 -6.50 17.79 9.62
N THR A 64 -7.30 18.63 10.27
CA THR A 64 -8.66 18.96 9.81
C THR A 64 -8.65 19.55 8.39
N GLN A 65 -7.66 20.38 8.06
CA GLN A 65 -7.52 21.00 6.74
C GLN A 65 -7.27 19.95 5.65
N GLU A 66 -6.38 18.98 5.91
CA GLU A 66 -6.11 17.89 4.97
C GLU A 66 -7.35 17.01 4.76
N ILE A 67 -8.07 16.72 5.84
CA ILE A 67 -9.32 15.95 5.78
C ILE A 67 -10.36 16.69 4.92
N GLN A 68 -10.55 17.99 5.13
CA GLN A 68 -11.46 18.81 4.31
C GLN A 68 -11.09 18.77 2.83
N GLN A 69 -9.80 18.91 2.49
CA GLN A 69 -9.34 18.82 1.12
C GLN A 69 -9.62 17.44 0.51
N CYS A 70 -9.45 16.36 1.28
CA CYS A 70 -9.78 15.01 0.84
C CYS A 70 -11.28 14.87 0.53
N PHE A 71 -12.16 15.45 1.35
CA PHE A 71 -13.60 15.44 1.10
C PHE A 71 -14.02 16.31 -0.10
N TRP A 72 -13.33 17.41 -0.39
CA TRP A 72 -13.67 18.26 -1.54
C TRP A 72 -13.17 17.72 -2.88
N ARG A 73 -12.00 17.09 -2.89
CA ARG A 73 -11.30 16.75 -4.13
C ARG A 73 -11.16 15.24 -4.37
N GLY A 74 -11.37 14.43 -3.34
CA GLY A 74 -11.13 12.99 -3.38
C GLY A 74 -12.38 12.15 -3.18
N TYR A 75 -12.17 10.83 -3.28
CA TYR A 75 -13.13 9.79 -2.96
C TYR A 75 -12.52 8.80 -1.97
N VAL A 76 -13.36 8.06 -1.28
CA VAL A 76 -12.95 7.01 -0.35
C VAL A 76 -13.47 5.65 -0.81
N CYS A 77 -12.63 4.62 -0.67
CA CYS A 77 -12.98 3.25 -0.95
C CYS A 77 -12.59 2.37 0.23
N VAL A 78 -13.59 1.88 0.96
CA VAL A 78 -13.37 1.05 2.16
C VAL A 78 -13.72 -0.43 1.94
N ARG A 79 -14.34 -0.75 0.80
CA ARG A 79 -14.83 -2.09 0.48
C ARG A 79 -14.87 -2.34 -1.02
N GLY A 80 -14.71 -3.62 -1.36
CA GLY A 80 -15.08 -4.13 -2.66
C GLY A 80 -16.59 -4.29 -2.79
N PHE A 81 -17.06 -4.46 -4.02
CA PHE A 81 -18.45 -4.70 -4.33
C PHE A 81 -18.54 -5.69 -5.47
N ASP A 82 -19.33 -6.72 -5.24
CA ASP A 82 -19.66 -7.72 -6.25
C ASP A 82 -20.87 -7.22 -7.03
N ARG A 83 -20.69 -6.97 -8.32
CA ARG A 83 -21.75 -6.38 -9.17
C ARG A 83 -22.90 -7.32 -9.43
N GLU A 84 -22.65 -8.63 -9.46
CA GLU A 84 -23.66 -9.64 -9.76
C GLU A 84 -24.57 -9.85 -8.55
N THR A 85 -23.96 -10.13 -7.40
CA THR A 85 -24.70 -10.39 -6.16
C THR A 85 -25.12 -9.10 -5.44
N ARG A 86 -24.53 -7.96 -5.81
CA ARG A 86 -24.66 -6.65 -5.13
C ARG A 86 -24.23 -6.69 -3.66
N ALA A 87 -23.37 -7.65 -3.31
CA ALA A 87 -22.88 -7.82 -1.95
C ALA A 87 -21.60 -7.00 -1.70
N PRO A 88 -21.41 -6.45 -0.49
CA PRO A 88 -20.12 -5.90 -0.10
C PRO A 88 -19.07 -7.02 0.00
N ARG A 89 -17.84 -6.73 -0.45
CA ARG A 89 -16.68 -7.64 -0.35
C ARG A 89 -15.52 -6.93 0.36
N PRO A 90 -14.59 -7.66 0.98
CA PRO A 90 -13.33 -7.08 1.45
C PRO A 90 -12.53 -6.45 0.31
N LEU A 91 -11.73 -5.42 0.59
CA LEU A 91 -10.75 -4.92 -0.37
C LEU A 91 -9.67 -5.97 -0.62
N MET A 92 -9.25 -6.08 -1.89
CA MET A 92 -8.12 -6.92 -2.26
C MET A 92 -6.82 -6.36 -1.70
N ALA A 93 -5.90 -7.24 -1.30
CA ALA A 93 -4.61 -6.88 -0.71
C ALA A 93 -3.78 -5.90 -1.57
N ARG A 94 -3.90 -5.99 -2.91
CA ARG A 94 -3.26 -5.08 -3.86
C ARG A 94 -3.73 -3.63 -3.73
N LEU A 95 -4.98 -3.41 -3.33
CA LEU A 95 -5.54 -2.07 -3.13
C LEU A 95 -5.27 -1.57 -1.72
N HIS A 96 -5.49 -2.43 -0.72
CA HIS A 96 -5.19 -2.11 0.66
C HIS A 96 -4.95 -3.39 1.47
N PHE A 97 -3.84 -3.43 2.20
CA PHE A 97 -3.55 -4.50 3.14
C PHE A 97 -3.55 -3.94 4.57
N PRO A 98 -4.48 -4.36 5.44
CA PRO A 98 -4.55 -3.83 6.80
C PRO A 98 -3.27 -4.14 7.58
N ALA A 99 -2.76 -3.17 8.33
CA ALA A 99 -1.58 -3.36 9.17
C ALA A 99 -1.75 -4.50 10.19
N SER A 100 -2.98 -4.79 10.62
CA SER A 100 -3.28 -5.91 11.52
C SER A 100 -3.05 -7.29 10.89
N LYS A 101 -3.10 -7.39 9.56
CA LYS A 101 -2.85 -8.63 8.79
C LYS A 101 -1.41 -8.74 8.31
N LEU A 102 -0.60 -7.69 8.48
CA LEU A 102 0.83 -7.75 8.22
C LEU A 102 1.45 -8.69 9.25
N ALA A 103 2.05 -9.78 8.76
CA ALA A 103 2.75 -10.71 9.64
C ALA A 103 3.79 -9.91 10.43
N LYS A 104 3.64 -9.91 11.77
CA LYS A 104 4.66 -9.32 12.64
C LYS A 104 5.92 -10.17 12.46
N THR A 105 6.92 -9.65 11.75
CA THR A 105 8.27 -10.19 11.81
C THR A 105 8.67 -10.13 13.28
N LYS A 106 8.62 -11.27 13.98
CA LYS A 106 9.18 -11.39 15.31
C LYS A 106 10.69 -11.23 15.14
N GLU A 107 11.22 -10.02 15.31
CA GLU A 107 12.60 -9.88 15.76
C GLU A 107 12.70 -10.68 17.06
N LYS A 108 13.36 -11.83 16.99
CA LYS A 108 13.70 -12.63 18.17
C LYS A 108 14.76 -11.86 18.95
N THR A 109 14.37 -10.86 19.73
CA THR A 109 15.22 -10.33 20.79
C THR A 109 15.32 -11.40 21.86
N LYS A 110 16.33 -12.26 21.71
CA LYS A 110 16.68 -13.32 22.66
C LYS A 110 17.17 -12.64 23.94
N LYS A 111 16.29 -12.44 24.93
CA LYS A 111 16.71 -12.13 26.31
C LYS A 111 17.57 -13.30 26.79
N MET A 112 18.88 -13.06 26.95
CA MET A 112 19.80 -13.99 27.61
C MET A 112 19.43 -14.09 29.09
N SER A 113 18.81 -15.19 29.48
CA SER A 113 18.91 -15.70 30.85
C SER A 113 20.27 -16.40 30.97
N SER A 114 21.07 -15.91 31.92
CA SER A 114 22.39 -16.41 32.29
C SER A 114 22.35 -17.85 32.80
N SER A 115 23.04 -18.77 32.12
CA SER A 115 23.79 -19.86 32.75
C SER A 115 24.88 -20.33 31.78
N GLY A 116 26.13 -20.32 32.27
CA GLY A 116 27.32 -20.54 31.45
C GLY A 116 27.57 -22.01 31.12
N LYS A 117 28.09 -22.27 29.92
CA LYS A 117 29.32 -23.06 29.70
C LYS A 117 29.83 -22.89 28.27
N SER A 118 31.14 -22.79 28.17
CA SER A 118 31.96 -22.53 26.99
C SER A 118 31.90 -23.61 25.90
N ARG A 119 31.99 -23.18 24.64
CA ARG A 119 33.00 -23.63 23.65
C ARG A 119 32.82 -22.89 22.32
N GLY A 120 33.92 -22.33 21.82
CA GLY A 120 33.94 -21.42 20.68
C GLY A 120 33.57 -22.10 19.35
N PHE A 121 32.84 -21.36 18.53
CA PHE A 121 32.67 -21.62 17.11
C PHE A 121 33.03 -20.33 16.37
N LYS A 122 34.12 -20.36 15.60
CA LYS A 122 34.42 -19.30 14.62
C LYS A 122 33.63 -19.63 13.34
N PRO A 123 32.78 -18.73 12.82
CA PRO A 123 32.24 -18.90 11.48
C PRO A 123 33.38 -18.69 10.46
N LYS A 124 33.50 -19.61 9.50
CA LYS A 124 34.41 -19.46 8.35
C LYS A 124 33.83 -18.41 7.38
N PRO A 125 34.65 -17.54 6.78
CA PRO A 125 34.19 -16.63 5.72
C PRO A 125 33.81 -17.42 4.46
N ASN A 126 32.76 -16.97 3.78
CA ASN A 126 32.25 -17.56 2.55
C ASN A 126 33.00 -16.94 1.35
N PRO A 127 33.67 -17.72 0.48
CA PRO A 127 34.57 -17.19 -0.56
C PRO A 127 33.87 -16.40 -1.67
N GLU A 128 32.55 -16.54 -1.85
CA GLU A 128 31.78 -15.77 -2.85
C GLU A 128 31.62 -14.27 -2.52
N LEU A 129 31.88 -13.86 -1.27
CA LEU A 129 31.75 -12.45 -0.86
C LEU A 129 33.05 -11.65 -1.03
N GLU A 130 34.22 -12.29 -1.11
CA GLU A 130 35.48 -11.56 -1.35
C GLU A 130 35.65 -11.19 -2.84
N GLU A 131 35.20 -12.04 -3.76
CA GLU A 131 35.34 -11.80 -5.20
C GLU A 131 34.46 -10.64 -5.70
N GLN A 132 33.33 -10.38 -5.04
CA GLN A 132 32.45 -9.25 -5.37
C GLN A 132 32.94 -7.91 -4.82
N LEU A 133 33.78 -7.93 -3.78
CA LEU A 133 34.32 -6.72 -3.14
C LEU A 133 35.60 -6.21 -3.82
N GLU A 134 36.40 -7.09 -4.47
CA GLU A 134 37.57 -6.68 -5.26
C GLU A 134 37.21 -6.02 -6.61
N LEU A 135 36.04 -6.33 -7.17
CA LEU A 135 35.59 -5.71 -8.43
C LEU A 135 35.08 -4.27 -8.25
N ILE A 136 34.70 -3.86 -7.03
CA ILE A 136 34.18 -2.52 -6.74
C ILE A 136 35.31 -1.58 -6.28
N SER A 137 36.38 -2.11 -5.68
CA SER A 137 37.52 -1.32 -5.18
C SER A 137 38.48 -0.84 -6.29
N ASN A 138 38.43 -1.42 -7.49
CA ASN A 138 39.33 -1.09 -8.61
C ASN A 138 38.83 0.00 -9.59
N SER A 139 37.82 0.79 -9.19
CA SER A 139 37.39 1.97 -9.97
C SER A 139 37.54 3.26 -9.16
N GLY A 140 38.78 3.51 -8.72
CA GLY A 140 39.21 4.80 -8.18
C GLY A 140 40.35 5.40 -9.01
N ASN A 141 40.18 6.67 -9.39
CA ASN A 141 41.20 7.64 -9.83
C ASN A 141 41.46 7.83 -11.34
N VAL A 142 40.84 8.86 -11.90
CA VAL A 142 41.61 9.89 -12.64
C VAL A 142 41.18 11.27 -12.13
N GLN A 143 42.17 12.02 -11.62
CA GLN A 143 42.09 13.38 -11.12
C GLN A 143 41.94 14.41 -12.27
N GLN A 144 41.04 15.38 -12.05
CA GLN A 144 41.26 16.83 -12.03
C GLN A 144 42.19 17.47 -13.09
N THR A 145 41.68 18.43 -13.88
CA THR A 145 42.33 19.74 -14.14
C THR A 145 41.29 20.75 -14.67
N GLY A 146 41.39 22.00 -14.19
CA GLY A 146 40.64 23.15 -14.71
C GLY A 146 41.50 24.03 -15.65
N ARG A 147 40.95 25.23 -15.97
CA ARG A 147 41.40 26.30 -16.90
C ARG A 147 40.91 26.11 -18.34
N ASP A 148 40.38 27.09 -19.06
CA ASP A 148 40.20 28.56 -18.90
C ASP A 148 38.82 28.98 -19.42
#